data_AF-A0A958HIB6-F1
#
_entry.id   AF-A0A958HIB6-F1
#
_cell.length_a   1.000
_cell.length_b   1.000
_cell.length_c   1.000
_cell.angle_alpha   90.00
_cell.angle_beta   90.00
_cell.angle_gamma   90.00
#
_symmetry.space_group_name_H-M   'P 1'
#
loop_
_entity.id
_entity.type
_entity.pdbx_description
1 polymer ?
#
loop_
_entity_poly.entity_id
_entity_poly.type
_entity_poly.pdbx_seq_one_letter_code
_entity_poly.pdbx_strand_id
1 'polypeptide(L)'
;MEGTPFGAEIAKTGVDPSQVEGLDNWPYATPNLLVSYHKASAAVPVLWWRSVGHTFSAYVKETLIDEAAERAGVDPIDYRIKLLEAHPRQVALLKKLKAESGWGKAAKGRFQGVAIHESFNSLVGEVVEISLEGSTLTLHKLTAVVDCGNVVNPDTVQAQIMGGSLMGLSAALGEAITFKDGRVVQSNFHDYPVLRLPQAPAVAVHIIESGAAMGGVGEPGTPPAAPALANAIAKASGKRLRVLPLDLASLSA
;
A
#
# COMPACT_ATOMS: atom_id res chain seq x y z
N MET A 1 -5.66 -3.45 20.02
CA MET A 1 -6.95 -2.93 20.58
C MET A 1 -7.17 -3.25 22.07
N GLU A 2 -6.18 -3.78 22.80
CA GLU A 2 -6.33 -4.08 24.22
C GLU A 2 -6.60 -2.80 25.06
N GLY A 3 -7.43 -2.93 26.09
CA GLY A 3 -7.85 -1.78 26.91
C GLY A 3 -8.93 -0.90 26.27
N THR A 4 -9.44 -1.29 25.09
CA THR A 4 -10.58 -0.63 24.43
C THR A 4 -11.82 -1.53 24.46
N PRO A 5 -13.05 -0.98 24.28
CA PRO A 5 -14.27 -1.78 24.16
C PRO A 5 -14.25 -2.85 23.03
N PHE A 6 -13.30 -2.75 22.10
CA PHE A 6 -13.17 -3.63 20.93
C PHE A 6 -12.09 -4.73 21.11
N GLY A 7 -11.42 -4.78 22.27
CA GLY A 7 -10.35 -5.74 22.56
C GLY A 7 -10.81 -7.15 22.97
N ALA A 8 -12.11 -7.43 22.98
CA ALA A 8 -12.67 -8.68 23.53
C ALA A 8 -12.18 -9.95 22.80
N GLU A 9 -11.92 -9.88 21.49
CA GLU A 9 -11.45 -11.03 20.71
C GLU A 9 -9.97 -11.38 20.97
N ILE A 10 -9.17 -10.45 21.51
CA ILE A 10 -7.75 -10.68 21.87
C ILE A 10 -7.63 -11.69 23.01
N ALA A 11 -8.64 -11.76 23.88
CA ALA A 11 -8.64 -12.57 25.09
C ALA A 11 -8.62 -14.09 24.84
N LYS A 12 -8.98 -14.55 23.64
CA LYS A 12 -9.09 -16.00 23.32
C LYS A 12 -7.80 -16.60 22.75
N THR A 13 -7.07 -15.85 21.93
CA THR A 13 -5.90 -16.36 21.18
C THR A 13 -4.59 -15.69 21.59
N GLY A 14 -4.64 -14.57 22.32
CA GLY A 14 -3.48 -13.73 22.61
C GLY A 14 -2.96 -12.96 21.39
N VAL A 15 -3.53 -13.19 20.21
CA VAL A 15 -3.21 -12.51 18.95
C VAL A 15 -4.33 -11.54 18.63
N ASP A 16 -3.98 -10.28 18.41
CA ASP A 16 -4.92 -9.31 17.88
C ASP A 16 -5.02 -9.53 16.35
N PRO A 17 -6.17 -9.99 15.81
CA PRO A 17 -6.29 -10.30 14.39
C PRO A 17 -5.98 -9.09 13.51
N SER A 18 -6.32 -7.88 13.98
CA SER A 18 -6.02 -6.61 13.30
C SER A 18 -4.51 -6.35 13.13
N GLN A 19 -3.65 -7.07 13.86
CA GLN A 19 -2.20 -6.91 13.80
C GLN A 19 -1.52 -7.86 12.80
N VAL A 20 -2.25 -8.86 12.30
CA VAL A 20 -1.73 -9.89 11.38
C VAL A 20 -2.44 -9.91 10.03
N GLU A 21 -3.48 -9.08 9.86
CA GLU A 21 -4.22 -8.91 8.61
C GLU A 21 -3.30 -8.70 7.40
N GLY A 22 -3.51 -9.51 6.37
CA GLY A 22 -2.78 -9.41 5.11
C GLY A 22 -1.42 -10.11 5.11
N LEU A 23 -1.01 -10.69 6.24
CA LEU A 23 0.13 -11.61 6.40
C LEU A 23 -0.34 -13.03 6.79
N ASP A 24 -1.46 -13.14 7.49
CA ASP A 24 -2.13 -14.39 7.86
C ASP A 24 -2.71 -15.16 6.66
N ASN A 25 -3.01 -14.46 5.57
CA ASN A 25 -3.38 -15.03 4.27
C ASN A 25 -2.34 -14.68 3.20
N TRP A 26 -1.09 -15.12 3.41
CA TRP A 26 0.02 -14.85 2.50
C TRP A 26 -0.17 -15.53 1.14
N PRO A 27 -0.30 -14.78 0.03
CA PRO A 27 -0.70 -15.36 -1.26
C PRO A 27 0.48 -15.80 -2.13
N TYR A 28 1.70 -15.32 -1.85
CA TYR A 28 2.86 -15.63 -2.69
C TYR A 28 3.37 -17.04 -2.39
N ALA A 29 3.74 -17.80 -3.43
CA ALA A 29 4.34 -19.12 -3.30
C ALA A 29 5.70 -19.07 -2.57
N THR A 30 5.65 -19.13 -1.23
CA THR A 30 6.81 -19.15 -0.33
C THR A 30 6.75 -20.41 0.52
N PRO A 31 7.40 -21.51 0.10
CA PRO A 31 7.22 -22.82 0.75
C PRO A 31 7.66 -22.85 2.22
N ASN A 32 8.52 -21.91 2.62
CA ASN A 32 8.96 -21.74 4.00
C ASN A 32 8.66 -20.30 4.44
N LEU A 33 7.59 -20.10 5.21
CA LEU A 33 7.18 -18.80 5.73
C LEU A 33 6.99 -18.90 7.25
N LEU A 34 7.57 -17.94 7.97
CA LEU A 34 7.34 -17.76 9.40
C LEU A 34 6.89 -16.31 9.63
N VAL A 35 5.69 -16.15 10.16
CA VAL A 35 5.17 -14.87 10.64
C VAL A 35 5.07 -14.95 12.16
N SER A 36 5.70 -14.01 12.86
CA SER A 36 5.66 -13.92 14.32
C SER A 36 5.02 -12.60 14.73
N TYR A 37 4.18 -12.66 15.76
CA TYR A 37 3.52 -11.50 16.33
C TYR A 37 4.14 -11.20 17.69
N HIS A 38 4.63 -9.97 17.84
CA HIS A 38 5.15 -9.46 19.10
C HIS A 38 4.29 -8.30 19.57
N LYS A 39 3.64 -8.50 20.71
CA LYS A 39 2.79 -7.48 21.32
C LYS A 39 3.65 -6.37 21.90
N ALA A 40 3.49 -5.14 21.38
CA ALA A 40 4.05 -3.93 21.96
C ALA A 40 2.98 -3.17 22.75
N SER A 41 3.33 -2.62 23.91
CA SER A 41 2.46 -1.73 24.68
C SER A 41 2.57 -0.30 24.13
N ALA A 42 1.45 0.28 23.73
CA ALA A 42 1.38 1.69 23.34
C ALA A 42 0.99 2.55 24.55
N ALA A 43 1.63 3.73 24.69
CA ALA A 43 1.30 4.70 25.74
C ALA A 43 0.01 5.50 25.45
N VAL A 44 -0.52 5.37 24.24
CA VAL A 44 -1.77 5.99 23.78
C VAL A 44 -2.71 4.92 23.22
N PRO A 45 -4.04 5.15 23.24
CA PRO A 45 -4.98 4.25 22.58
C PRO A 45 -4.70 4.16 21.08
N VAL A 46 -4.57 2.92 20.58
CA VAL A 46 -4.42 2.63 19.15
C VAL A 46 -5.69 1.97 18.66
N LEU A 47 -6.28 2.56 17.62
CA LEU A 47 -7.50 2.10 16.96
C LEU A 47 -7.30 2.09 15.44
N TRP A 48 -8.38 1.78 14.73
CA TRP A 48 -8.39 1.62 13.29
C TRP A 48 -8.04 2.93 12.58
N TRP A 49 -7.04 2.84 11.72
CA TRP A 49 -6.87 3.71 10.57
C TRP A 49 -7.36 2.95 9.33
N ARG A 50 -7.63 3.64 8.22
CA ARG A 50 -8.25 3.02 7.04
C ARG A 50 -7.46 1.78 6.58
N SER A 51 -8.16 0.65 6.42
CA SER A 51 -7.58 -0.68 6.16
C SER A 51 -6.82 -1.34 7.30
N VAL A 52 -6.94 -0.84 8.53
CA VAL A 52 -6.56 -1.51 9.77
C VAL A 52 -5.13 -2.12 9.68
N GLY A 53 -4.97 -3.44 9.75
CA GLY A 53 -3.68 -4.11 9.68
C GLY A 53 -3.12 -4.24 8.28
N HIS A 54 -4.01 -4.25 7.28
CA HIS A 54 -3.63 -4.38 5.88
C HIS A 54 -2.67 -3.27 5.43
N THR A 55 -2.75 -2.05 5.97
CA THR A 55 -1.89 -0.92 5.53
C THR A 55 -0.41 -1.15 5.84
N PHE A 56 -0.05 -1.46 7.09
CA PHE A 56 1.36 -1.68 7.43
C PHE A 56 1.85 -3.05 6.92
N SER A 57 0.99 -4.06 6.90
CA SER A 57 1.31 -5.38 6.36
C SER A 57 1.59 -5.33 4.85
N ALA A 58 0.80 -4.57 4.09
CA ALA A 58 1.03 -4.36 2.66
C ALA A 58 2.37 -3.68 2.41
N TYR A 59 2.71 -2.64 3.20
CA TYR A 59 3.99 -1.95 3.06
C TYR A 59 5.17 -2.91 3.23
N VAL A 60 5.19 -3.69 4.32
CA VAL A 60 6.26 -4.68 4.57
C VAL A 60 6.30 -5.74 3.48
N LYS A 61 5.16 -6.37 3.17
CA LYS A 61 5.07 -7.45 2.17
C LYS A 61 5.50 -6.99 0.77
N GLU A 62 4.93 -5.90 0.28
CA GLU A 62 5.08 -5.50 -1.12
C GLU A 62 6.43 -4.85 -1.42
N THR A 63 7.06 -4.19 -0.42
CA THR A 63 8.45 -3.73 -0.55
C THR A 63 9.43 -4.89 -0.51
N LEU A 64 9.17 -5.93 0.31
CA LEU A 64 9.99 -7.14 0.38
C LEU A 64 9.93 -7.96 -0.91
N ILE A 65 8.73 -8.16 -1.47
CA ILE A 65 8.55 -8.86 -2.74
C ILE A 65 9.22 -8.11 -3.90
N ASP A 66 9.17 -6.77 -3.89
CA ASP A 66 9.87 -5.94 -4.86
C ASP A 66 11.40 -6.06 -4.74
N GLU A 67 11.93 -6.05 -3.51
CA GLU A 67 13.35 -6.29 -3.25
C GLU A 67 13.79 -7.69 -3.69
N ALA A 68 12.95 -8.71 -3.49
CA ALA A 68 13.20 -10.06 -3.98
C ALA A 68 13.22 -10.13 -5.51
N ALA A 69 12.32 -9.42 -6.20
CA ALA A 69 12.29 -9.32 -7.65
C ALA A 69 13.57 -8.66 -8.20
N GLU A 70 14.00 -7.56 -7.59
CA GLU A 70 15.25 -6.87 -7.94
C GLU A 70 16.46 -7.79 -7.79
N ARG A 71 16.59 -8.49 -6.65
CA ARG A 71 17.67 -9.45 -6.41
C ARG A 71 17.66 -10.63 -7.36
N ALA A 72 16.47 -11.04 -7.82
CA ALA A 72 16.32 -12.09 -8.82
C ALA A 72 16.59 -11.62 -10.25
N GLY A 73 16.72 -10.30 -10.49
CA GLY A 73 16.85 -9.74 -11.83
C GLY A 73 15.59 -9.90 -12.69
N VAL A 74 14.42 -10.01 -12.05
CA VAL A 74 13.12 -10.21 -12.72
C VAL A 74 12.28 -8.95 -12.58
N ASP A 75 11.52 -8.62 -13.62
CA ASP A 75 10.54 -7.54 -13.57
C ASP A 75 9.56 -7.74 -12.39
N PRO A 76 9.28 -6.73 -11.56
CA PRO A 76 8.53 -6.90 -10.32
C PRO A 76 7.05 -7.28 -10.53
N ILE A 77 6.45 -7.00 -11.70
CA ILE A 77 5.12 -7.52 -12.03
C ILE A 77 5.21 -8.97 -12.44
N ASP A 78 6.15 -9.32 -13.33
CA ASP A 78 6.32 -10.71 -13.80
C ASP A 78 6.74 -11.65 -12.65
N TYR A 79 7.54 -11.15 -11.71
CA TYR A 79 7.92 -11.86 -10.49
C TYR A 79 6.69 -12.17 -9.63
N ARG A 80 5.80 -11.19 -9.40
CA ARG A 80 4.53 -11.40 -8.69
C ARG A 80 3.63 -12.39 -9.41
N ILE A 81 3.50 -12.28 -10.74
CA ILE A 81 2.69 -13.20 -11.54
C ILE A 81 3.18 -14.65 -11.36
N LYS A 82 4.49 -14.88 -11.43
CA LYS A 82 5.09 -16.20 -11.22
C LYS A 82 4.79 -16.76 -9.82
N LEU A 83 4.91 -15.93 -8.79
CA LEU A 83 4.63 -16.36 -7.41
C LEU A 83 3.13 -16.55 -7.12
N LEU A 84 2.25 -16.02 -7.98
CA LEU A 84 0.79 -16.05 -7.84
C LEU A 84 0.11 -16.95 -8.88
N GLU A 85 0.83 -17.88 -9.52
CA GLU A 85 0.26 -18.73 -10.58
C GLU A 85 -0.98 -19.52 -10.13
N ALA A 86 -1.04 -19.93 -8.86
CA ALA A 86 -2.20 -20.60 -8.26
C ALA A 86 -3.40 -19.65 -7.97
N HIS A 87 -3.23 -18.34 -8.20
CA HIS A 87 -4.15 -17.27 -7.85
C HIS A 87 -4.58 -16.49 -9.11
N PRO A 88 -5.46 -17.06 -9.95
CA PRO A 88 -5.78 -16.52 -11.27
C PRO A 88 -6.39 -15.11 -11.24
N ARG A 89 -7.11 -14.75 -10.17
CA ARG A 89 -7.71 -13.43 -9.97
C ARG A 89 -6.64 -12.34 -9.80
N GLN A 90 -5.64 -12.63 -8.96
CA GLN A 90 -4.48 -11.77 -8.72
C GLN A 90 -3.61 -11.65 -9.99
N VAL A 91 -3.41 -12.75 -10.72
CA VAL A 91 -2.69 -12.74 -12.01
C VAL A 91 -3.42 -11.89 -13.05
N ALA A 92 -4.74 -12.02 -13.16
CA ALA A 92 -5.55 -11.21 -14.07
C ALA A 92 -5.45 -9.72 -13.73
N LEU A 93 -5.51 -9.38 -12.45
CA LEU A 93 -5.33 -8.01 -11.97
C LEU A 93 -3.95 -7.45 -12.33
N LEU A 94 -2.87 -8.20 -12.07
CA LEU A 94 -1.51 -7.77 -12.40
C LEU A 94 -1.31 -7.56 -13.91
N LYS A 95 -1.87 -8.45 -14.75
CA LYS A 95 -1.83 -8.30 -16.21
C LYS A 95 -2.55 -7.04 -16.67
N LYS A 96 -3.75 -6.77 -16.13
CA LYS A 96 -4.49 -5.54 -16.44
C LYS A 96 -3.73 -4.32 -15.94
N LEU A 97 -3.19 -4.35 -14.72
CA LEU A 97 -2.40 -3.25 -14.16
C LEU A 97 -1.18 -2.93 -15.02
N LYS A 98 -0.45 -3.94 -15.50
CA LYS A 98 0.68 -3.78 -16.42
C LYS A 98 0.27 -3.05 -17.71
N ALA A 99 -0.87 -3.40 -18.27
CA ALA A 99 -1.40 -2.80 -19.50
C ALA A 99 -1.86 -1.35 -19.30
N GLU A 100 -2.71 -1.09 -18.29
CA GLU A 100 -3.35 0.21 -18.07
C GLU A 100 -2.40 1.28 -17.52
N SER A 101 -1.36 0.86 -16.78
CA SER A 101 -0.35 1.78 -16.24
C SER A 101 0.68 2.23 -17.27
N GLY A 102 0.76 1.54 -18.42
CA GLY A 102 1.88 1.74 -19.36
C GLY A 102 3.21 1.31 -18.74
N TRP A 103 3.20 0.23 -17.97
CA TRP A 103 4.37 -0.27 -17.25
C TRP A 103 5.60 -0.41 -18.14
N GLY A 104 6.74 0.11 -17.67
CA GLY A 104 8.01 0.08 -18.40
C GLY A 104 8.11 1.09 -19.55
N LYS A 105 7.12 1.98 -19.71
CA LYS A 105 7.08 3.02 -20.76
C LYS A 105 7.05 4.45 -20.17
N ALA A 106 7.46 4.61 -18.92
CA ALA A 106 7.57 5.93 -18.29
C ALA A 106 8.50 6.85 -19.09
N ALA A 107 8.20 8.15 -19.10
CA ALA A 107 9.05 9.14 -19.75
C ALA A 107 10.45 9.18 -19.12
N LYS A 108 11.45 9.64 -19.87
CA LYS A 108 12.82 9.78 -19.37
C LYS A 108 12.85 10.63 -18.08
N GLY A 109 13.56 10.15 -17.06
CA GLY A 109 13.62 10.80 -15.75
C GLY A 109 12.43 10.48 -14.83
N ARG A 110 11.50 9.64 -15.27
CA ARG A 110 10.42 9.10 -14.45
C ARG A 110 10.61 7.63 -14.14
N PHE A 111 10.08 7.23 -13.00
CA PHE A 111 10.22 5.89 -12.43
C PHE A 111 8.87 5.38 -11.98
N GLN A 112 8.65 4.08 -12.12
CA GLN A 112 7.42 3.42 -11.74
C GLN A 112 7.70 2.41 -10.64
N GLY A 113 6.78 2.31 -9.68
CA GLY A 113 6.77 1.27 -8.64
C GLY A 113 5.40 0.64 -8.57
N VAL A 114 5.35 -0.63 -8.14
CA VAL A 114 4.14 -1.44 -8.15
C VAL A 114 3.91 -2.11 -6.80
N ALA A 115 2.64 -2.29 -6.43
CA ALA A 115 2.21 -3.10 -5.31
C ALA A 115 0.81 -3.68 -5.58
N ILE A 116 0.49 -4.81 -4.96
CA ILE A 116 -0.86 -5.41 -4.95
C ILE A 116 -1.23 -5.82 -3.53
N HIS A 117 -2.50 -5.69 -3.16
CA HIS A 117 -2.97 -6.20 -1.87
C HIS A 117 -4.41 -6.69 -1.93
N GLU A 118 -4.68 -7.72 -1.14
CA GLU A 118 -6.03 -8.23 -0.89
C GLU A 118 -6.50 -7.75 0.49
N SER A 119 -7.68 -7.17 0.54
CA SER A 119 -8.34 -6.79 1.78
C SER A 119 -9.85 -6.78 1.59
N PHE A 120 -10.61 -7.21 2.60
CA PHE A 120 -12.07 -7.21 2.56
C PHE A 120 -12.65 -7.90 1.31
N ASN A 121 -12.03 -9.00 0.87
CA ASN A 121 -12.38 -9.79 -0.32
C ASN A 121 -12.26 -9.05 -1.68
N SER A 122 -11.64 -7.86 -1.67
CA SER A 122 -11.29 -7.10 -2.86
C SER A 122 -9.78 -7.09 -3.08
N LEU A 123 -9.39 -7.13 -4.35
CA LEU A 123 -8.00 -7.00 -4.77
C LEU A 123 -7.80 -5.61 -5.36
N VAL A 124 -6.72 -4.94 -4.95
CA VAL A 124 -6.28 -3.69 -5.57
C VAL A 124 -4.79 -3.78 -5.87
N GLY A 125 -4.42 -3.39 -7.09
CA GLY A 125 -3.03 -3.19 -7.46
C GLY A 125 -2.81 -1.79 -7.99
N GLU A 126 -1.67 -1.21 -7.66
CA GLU A 126 -1.35 0.17 -7.98
C GLU A 126 0.05 0.29 -8.58
N VAL A 127 0.16 1.17 -9.58
CA VAL A 127 1.43 1.66 -10.12
C VAL A 127 1.50 3.17 -9.88
N VAL A 128 2.58 3.60 -9.24
CA VAL A 128 2.87 5.02 -9.00
C VAL A 128 4.05 5.43 -9.89
N GLU A 129 3.84 6.47 -10.70
CA GLU A 129 4.87 7.10 -11.53
C GLU A 129 5.35 8.41 -10.90
N ILE A 130 6.66 8.52 -10.70
CA ILE A 130 7.30 9.66 -10.03
C ILE A 130 8.48 10.21 -10.83
N SER A 131 8.89 11.44 -10.53
CA SER A 131 10.28 11.89 -10.75
C SER A 131 10.88 12.32 -9.43
N LEU A 132 12.21 12.25 -9.34
CA LEU A 132 12.96 12.58 -8.14
C LEU A 132 14.20 13.40 -8.51
N GLU A 133 14.29 14.62 -7.97
CA GLU A 133 15.42 15.53 -8.12
C GLU A 133 16.00 15.85 -6.74
N GLY A 134 17.09 15.16 -6.37
CA GLY A 134 17.59 15.19 -5.00
C GLY A 134 16.55 14.59 -4.05
N SER A 135 16.05 15.41 -3.11
CA SER A 135 14.95 15.07 -2.20
C SER A 135 13.58 15.55 -2.69
N THR A 136 13.51 16.23 -3.85
CA THR A 136 12.26 16.77 -4.39
C THR A 136 11.53 15.70 -5.18
N LEU A 137 10.46 15.16 -4.60
CA LEU A 137 9.58 14.19 -5.22
C LEU A 137 8.44 14.87 -5.97
N THR A 138 8.16 14.43 -7.19
CA THR A 138 6.93 14.77 -7.93
C THR A 138 6.15 13.50 -8.24
N LEU A 139 4.86 13.47 -7.86
CA LEU A 139 3.93 12.41 -8.22
C LEU A 139 3.26 12.77 -9.56
N HIS A 140 3.49 11.98 -10.61
CA HIS A 140 2.91 12.26 -11.94
C HIS A 140 1.58 11.55 -12.14
N LYS A 141 1.54 10.25 -11.83
CA LYS A 141 0.37 9.41 -12.11
C LYS A 141 0.28 8.26 -11.09
N LEU A 142 -0.95 7.94 -10.71
CA LEU A 142 -1.28 6.68 -10.05
C LEU A 142 -2.30 5.94 -10.92
N THR A 143 -1.97 4.71 -11.32
CA THR A 143 -2.93 3.81 -11.96
C THR A 143 -3.30 2.72 -10.97
N ALA A 144 -4.59 2.58 -10.67
CA ALA A 144 -5.12 1.51 -9.85
C ALA A 144 -5.98 0.56 -10.69
N VAL A 145 -5.87 -0.74 -10.41
CA VAL A 145 -6.82 -1.75 -10.87
C VAL A 145 -7.47 -2.39 -9.66
N VAL A 146 -8.79 -2.42 -9.64
CA VAL A 146 -9.58 -3.07 -8.59
C VAL A 146 -10.38 -4.22 -9.14
N ASP A 147 -10.42 -5.31 -8.39
CA ASP A 147 -11.39 -6.40 -8.54
C ASP A 147 -12.13 -6.55 -7.21
N CYS A 148 -13.42 -6.22 -7.19
CA CYS A 148 -14.28 -6.36 -6.01
C CYS A 148 -15.40 -7.39 -6.21
N GLY A 149 -15.24 -8.30 -7.18
CA GLY A 149 -16.30 -9.22 -7.59
C GLY A 149 -17.31 -8.53 -8.50
N ASN A 150 -18.59 -8.59 -8.14
CA ASN A 150 -19.64 -7.86 -8.86
C ASN A 150 -19.65 -6.37 -8.50
N VAL A 151 -19.96 -5.52 -9.48
CA VAL A 151 -19.90 -4.07 -9.34
C VAL A 151 -21.32 -3.50 -9.32
N VAL A 152 -21.71 -2.90 -8.20
CA VAL A 152 -23.06 -2.29 -8.06
C VAL A 152 -23.11 -0.90 -8.68
N ASN A 153 -22.14 -0.04 -8.34
CA ASN A 153 -22.03 1.31 -8.87
C ASN A 153 -20.55 1.60 -9.21
N PRO A 154 -20.18 1.61 -10.50
CA PRO A 154 -18.80 1.84 -10.92
C PRO A 154 -18.20 3.17 -10.43
N ASP A 155 -19.00 4.24 -10.40
CA ASP A 155 -18.51 5.58 -10.03
C ASP A 155 -18.13 5.64 -8.55
N THR A 156 -18.90 4.99 -7.67
CA THR A 156 -18.57 4.96 -6.24
C THR A 156 -17.37 4.06 -5.96
N VAL A 157 -17.22 2.95 -6.71
CA VAL A 157 -16.02 2.11 -6.63
C VAL A 157 -14.80 2.94 -7.04
N GLN A 158 -14.85 3.63 -8.18
CA GLN A 158 -13.74 4.48 -8.63
C GLN A 158 -13.39 5.56 -7.60
N ALA A 159 -14.40 6.26 -7.06
CA ALA A 159 -14.20 7.30 -6.05
C ALA A 159 -13.58 6.75 -4.75
N GLN A 160 -14.00 5.58 -4.29
CA GLN A 160 -13.47 4.97 -3.07
C GLN A 160 -12.03 4.50 -3.25
N ILE A 161 -11.70 3.86 -4.38
CA ILE A 161 -10.33 3.46 -4.68
C ILE A 161 -9.44 4.69 -4.81
N MET A 162 -9.85 5.69 -5.59
CA MET A 162 -9.11 6.96 -5.74
C MET A 162 -8.83 7.63 -4.38
N GLY A 163 -9.86 7.76 -3.54
CA GLY A 163 -9.71 8.36 -2.22
C GLY A 163 -8.83 7.53 -1.26
N GLY A 164 -8.91 6.19 -1.34
CA GLY A 164 -8.05 5.29 -0.59
C GLY A 164 -6.59 5.42 -0.99
N SER A 165 -6.31 5.37 -2.29
CA SER A 165 -4.95 5.48 -2.84
C SER A 165 -4.31 6.82 -2.47
N LEU A 166 -5.03 7.94 -2.59
CA LEU A 166 -4.54 9.25 -2.21
C LEU A 166 -4.29 9.36 -0.69
N MET A 167 -5.13 8.74 0.14
CA MET A 167 -4.92 8.68 1.59
C MET A 167 -3.65 7.87 1.94
N GLY A 168 -3.41 6.75 1.26
CA GLY A 168 -2.19 5.96 1.45
C GLY A 168 -0.92 6.68 0.98
N LEU A 169 -0.97 7.41 -0.14
CA LEU A 169 0.13 8.28 -0.59
C LEU A 169 0.40 9.41 0.40
N SER A 170 -0.65 10.06 0.89
CA SER A 170 -0.56 11.13 1.88
C SER A 170 0.10 10.64 3.17
N ALA A 171 -0.36 9.49 3.67
CA ALA A 171 0.23 8.82 4.83
C ALA A 171 1.73 8.57 4.66
N ALA A 172 2.13 8.12 3.46
CA ALA A 172 3.52 7.82 3.16
C ALA A 172 4.43 9.04 3.08
N LEU A 173 3.90 10.25 2.86
CA LEU A 173 4.72 11.44 2.58
C LEU A 173 4.93 12.39 3.75
N GLY A 174 4.13 12.32 4.82
CA GLY A 174 4.37 13.24 5.94
C GLY A 174 3.43 13.17 7.13
N GLU A 175 2.42 12.31 7.12
CA GLU A 175 1.43 12.19 8.19
C GLU A 175 1.97 11.45 9.44
N ALA A 176 2.96 12.03 10.11
CA ALA A 176 3.50 11.49 11.36
C ALA A 176 2.89 12.16 12.60
N ILE A 177 2.43 11.35 13.55
CA ILE A 177 2.17 11.78 14.93
C ILE A 177 3.36 11.38 15.78
N THR A 178 4.09 12.38 16.29
CA THR A 178 5.30 12.21 17.11
C THR A 178 5.07 12.68 18.53
N PHE A 179 5.86 12.15 19.46
CA PHE A 179 5.75 12.45 20.89
C PHE A 179 7.04 13.03 21.43
N LYS A 180 6.92 14.08 22.25
CA LYS A 180 8.00 14.66 23.04
C LYS A 180 7.50 14.91 24.45
N ASP A 181 8.24 14.43 25.45
CA ASP A 181 7.89 14.57 26.87
C ASP A 181 6.44 14.14 27.19
N GLY A 182 6.00 13.03 26.57
CA GLY A 182 4.67 12.46 26.76
C GLY A 182 3.52 13.22 26.06
N ARG A 183 3.83 14.21 25.21
CA ARG A 183 2.82 15.01 24.49
C ARG A 183 2.99 14.86 22.99
N VAL A 184 1.85 14.87 22.28
CA VAL A 184 1.85 14.96 20.81
C VAL A 184 2.46 16.30 20.40
N VAL A 185 3.37 16.26 19.42
CA VAL A 185 4.04 17.46 18.90
C VAL A 185 3.15 18.18 17.89
N GLN A 186 2.49 17.44 17.01
CA GLN A 186 1.65 17.99 15.94
C GLN A 186 0.31 18.49 16.48
N SER A 187 -0.14 19.65 16.00
CA SER A 187 -1.33 20.35 16.48
C SER A 187 -2.41 20.52 15.40
N ASN A 188 -2.05 20.59 14.11
CA ASN A 188 -3.00 20.82 13.00
C ASN A 188 -2.36 20.53 11.62
N PHE A 189 -3.06 20.76 10.51
CA PHE A 189 -2.59 20.46 9.15
C PHE A 189 -1.39 21.30 8.64
N HIS A 190 -0.86 22.21 9.45
CA HIS A 190 0.37 22.94 9.12
C HIS A 190 1.62 22.21 9.62
N ASP A 191 1.49 21.39 10.68
CA ASP A 191 2.57 20.56 11.26
C ASP A 191 2.31 19.04 11.12
N TYR A 192 1.10 18.64 10.72
CA TYR A 192 0.71 17.33 10.20
C TYR A 192 0.33 17.46 8.70
N PRO A 193 1.31 17.42 7.78
CA PRO A 193 1.06 17.74 6.37
C PRO A 193 0.31 16.61 5.66
N VAL A 194 -0.92 16.92 5.22
CA VAL A 194 -1.71 16.08 4.32
C VAL A 194 -1.41 16.47 2.86
N LEU A 195 -1.41 15.49 1.95
CA LEU A 195 -1.21 15.69 0.52
C LEU A 195 -2.21 16.71 -0.04
N ARG A 196 -1.68 17.75 -0.70
CA ARG A 196 -2.49 18.84 -1.27
C ARG A 196 -2.74 18.64 -2.76
N LEU A 197 -3.79 19.26 -3.28
CA LEU A 197 -4.18 19.16 -4.69
C LEU A 197 -3.02 19.41 -5.69
N PRO A 198 -2.13 20.40 -5.51
CA PRO A 198 -1.01 20.61 -6.43
C PRO A 198 0.08 19.51 -6.40
N GLN A 199 0.09 18.70 -5.35
CA GLN A 199 1.03 17.60 -5.15
C GLN A 199 0.43 16.24 -5.57
N ALA A 200 -0.89 16.17 -5.67
CA ALA A 200 -1.59 14.94 -5.99
C ALA A 200 -1.34 14.52 -7.44
N PRO A 201 -1.09 13.22 -7.70
CA PRO A 201 -0.95 12.72 -9.07
C PRO A 201 -2.30 12.71 -9.79
N ALA A 202 -2.26 12.63 -11.11
CA ALA A 202 -3.43 12.18 -11.86
C ALA A 202 -3.75 10.72 -11.49
N VAL A 203 -4.98 10.43 -11.07
CA VAL A 203 -5.41 9.08 -10.68
C VAL A 203 -6.30 8.47 -11.74
N ALA A 204 -5.96 7.27 -12.21
CA ALA A 204 -6.78 6.46 -13.11
C ALA A 204 -7.16 5.15 -12.43
N VAL A 205 -8.45 4.86 -12.30
CA VAL A 205 -8.96 3.62 -11.69
C VAL A 205 -9.64 2.78 -12.75
N HIS A 206 -9.24 1.50 -12.85
CA HIS A 206 -9.82 0.55 -13.78
C HIS A 206 -10.43 -0.62 -12.98
N ILE A 207 -11.64 -1.01 -13.35
CA ILE A 207 -12.38 -2.07 -12.65
C ILE A 207 -12.29 -3.38 -13.45
N ILE A 208 -12.11 -4.48 -12.74
CA ILE A 208 -12.34 -5.85 -13.22
C ILE A 208 -13.64 -6.33 -12.59
N GLU A 209 -14.63 -6.64 -13.43
CA GLU A 209 -15.86 -7.30 -13.00
C GLU A 209 -15.68 -8.81 -13.16
N SER A 210 -15.16 -9.45 -12.13
CA SER A 210 -14.70 -10.85 -12.19
C SER A 210 -15.79 -11.89 -11.97
N GLY A 211 -16.97 -11.48 -11.46
CA GLY A 211 -17.99 -12.41 -11.00
C GLY A 211 -17.66 -13.11 -9.67
N ALA A 212 -16.53 -12.80 -9.04
CA ALA A 212 -16.17 -13.32 -7.73
C ALA A 212 -17.14 -12.83 -6.64
N ALA A 213 -17.06 -13.43 -5.44
CA ALA A 213 -17.82 -12.95 -4.29
C ALA A 213 -17.60 -11.45 -4.07
N MET A 214 -18.67 -10.71 -3.77
CA MET A 214 -18.59 -9.26 -3.58
C MET A 214 -17.66 -8.92 -2.40
N GLY A 215 -16.74 -7.99 -2.63
CA GLY A 215 -15.84 -7.46 -1.62
C GLY A 215 -16.23 -6.04 -1.21
N GLY A 216 -15.62 -5.55 -0.12
CA GLY A 216 -15.72 -4.15 0.29
C GLY A 216 -14.87 -3.26 -0.62
N VAL A 217 -15.25 -1.99 -0.78
CA VAL A 217 -14.50 -1.03 -1.61
C VAL A 217 -14.03 0.20 -0.83
N GLY A 218 -14.52 0.38 0.40
CA GLY A 218 -14.28 1.57 1.21
C GLY A 218 -12.85 1.72 1.73
N GLU A 219 -12.04 0.67 1.67
CA GLU A 219 -10.71 0.58 2.27
C GLU A 219 -9.61 0.10 1.30
N PRO A 220 -9.85 -0.87 0.39
CA PRO A 220 -8.79 -1.56 -0.36
C PRO A 220 -7.85 -0.71 -1.23
N GLY A 221 -8.20 0.53 -1.57
CA GLY A 221 -7.29 1.43 -2.28
C GLY A 221 -6.12 1.92 -1.42
N THR A 222 -6.24 1.87 -0.10
CA THR A 222 -5.23 2.46 0.81
C THR A 222 -3.94 1.64 0.92
N PRO A 223 -3.99 0.31 1.11
CA PRO A 223 -2.79 -0.48 1.41
C PRO A 223 -1.69 -0.50 0.33
N PRO A 224 -1.99 -0.61 -0.98
CA PRO A 224 -0.94 -0.72 -2.00
C PRO A 224 -0.22 0.60 -2.31
N ALA A 225 -0.79 1.75 -1.94
CA ALA A 225 -0.25 3.07 -2.32
C ALA A 225 1.15 3.35 -1.78
N ALA A 226 1.34 3.18 -0.47
CA ALA A 226 2.63 3.43 0.19
C ALA A 226 3.77 2.53 -0.34
N PRO A 227 3.62 1.19 -0.46
CA PRO A 227 4.67 0.36 -1.04
C PRO A 227 4.91 0.64 -2.53
N ALA A 228 3.87 0.91 -3.34
CA ALA A 228 4.06 1.25 -4.75
C ALA A 228 4.92 2.52 -4.91
N LEU A 229 4.65 3.54 -4.09
CA LEU A 229 5.47 4.76 -4.03
C LEU A 229 6.90 4.47 -3.56
N ALA A 230 7.07 3.71 -2.48
CA ALA A 230 8.39 3.37 -1.96
C ALA A 230 9.24 2.58 -2.98
N ASN A 231 8.62 1.66 -3.72
CA ASN A 231 9.26 0.90 -4.80
C ASN A 231 9.68 1.82 -5.97
N ALA A 232 8.85 2.82 -6.31
CA ALA A 232 9.19 3.81 -7.32
C ALA A 232 10.39 4.67 -6.89
N ILE A 233 10.42 5.10 -5.63
CA ILE A 233 11.54 5.85 -5.02
C ILE A 233 12.81 5.00 -4.99
N ALA A 234 12.71 3.71 -4.63
CA ALA A 234 13.84 2.79 -4.66
C ALA A 234 14.42 2.67 -6.08
N LYS A 235 13.56 2.56 -7.10
CA LYS A 235 13.98 2.54 -8.50
C LYS A 235 14.67 3.84 -8.95
N ALA A 236 14.19 4.99 -8.45
CA ALA A 236 14.72 6.31 -8.80
C ALA A 236 16.06 6.62 -8.11
N SER A 237 16.19 6.26 -6.84
CA SER A 237 17.30 6.68 -5.97
C SER A 237 18.33 5.59 -5.68
N GLY A 238 18.00 4.32 -5.93
CA GLY A 238 18.78 3.18 -5.47
C GLY A 238 18.71 2.94 -3.96
N LYS A 239 17.91 3.72 -3.21
CA LYS A 239 17.76 3.61 -1.75
C LYS A 239 16.36 3.09 -1.40
N ARG A 240 16.30 2.02 -0.61
CA ARG A 240 15.04 1.48 -0.07
C ARG A 240 14.72 2.12 1.28
N LEU A 241 13.74 3.01 1.28
CA LEU A 241 13.14 3.56 2.50
C LEU A 241 12.21 2.50 3.10
N ARG A 242 12.36 2.22 4.40
CA ARG A 242 11.64 1.15 5.13
C ARG A 242 10.78 1.65 6.28
N VAL A 243 10.83 2.95 6.53
CA VAL A 243 10.12 3.59 7.64
C VAL A 243 9.16 4.58 7.02
N LEU A 244 7.90 4.52 7.46
CA LEU A 244 6.88 5.49 7.12
C LEU A 244 6.74 6.54 8.25
N PRO A 245 6.47 7.80 7.92
CA PRO A 245 6.51 8.38 6.58
C PRO A 245 7.92 8.35 5.97
N LEU A 246 7.99 8.39 4.65
CA LEU A 246 9.22 8.25 3.87
C LEU A 246 10.13 9.46 4.07
N ASP A 247 11.32 9.24 4.63
CA ASP A 247 12.33 10.28 4.80
C ASP A 247 13.01 10.62 3.46
N LEU A 248 12.39 11.52 2.69
CA LEU A 248 12.92 12.00 1.42
C LEU A 248 14.21 12.83 1.60
N ALA A 249 14.43 13.45 2.76
CA ALA A 249 15.64 14.22 3.04
C ALA A 249 16.87 13.29 3.13
N SER A 250 16.70 12.03 3.55
CA SER A 250 17.77 11.03 3.51
C SER A 250 18.24 10.65 2.10
N LEU A 251 17.50 11.05 1.05
CA LEU A 251 17.84 10.75 -0.34
C LEU A 251 18.90 11.69 -0.90
N SER A 252 18.98 12.94 -0.41
CA SER A 252 20.09 13.84 -0.76
C SER A 252 21.43 13.29 -0.26
N ALA A 253 22.46 13.37 -1.12
CA ALA A 253 23.84 13.03 -0.79
C ALA A 253 24.49 14.14 0.05
#